data_AF-A0AAN8CPD8-F1
#
_entry.id   AF-A0AAN8CPD8-F1
#
_cell.length_a   1.000
_cell.length_b   1.000
_cell.length_c   1.000
_cell.angle_alpha   90.00
_cell.angle_beta   90.00
_cell.angle_gamma   90.00
#
_symmetry.space_group_name_H-M   'P 1'
#
loop_
_entity.id
_entity.type
_entity.pdbx_description
1 polymer ?
#
loop_
_entity_poly.entity_id
_entity_poly.type
_entity_poly.pdbx_seq_one_letter_code
_entity_poly.pdbx_strand_id
1 'polypeptide(L)' 'MESTSEALKIQVSGATANLLHTLKGYILTCRGTFNVKGKGDMTTWWLEAKRDDFTDPLLNTSASSGFPVSVSG' A
#
# COMPACT_ATOMS: atom_id res chain seq x y z
N MET A 1 2.11 18.55 6.59
CA MET A 1 1.02 17.75 5.99
C MET A 1 1.00 16.40 6.71
N GLU A 2 0.67 16.46 7.99
CA GLU A 2 0.66 15.36 8.98
C GLU A 2 -0.56 15.56 9.90
N SER A 3 -1.74 15.75 9.33
CA SER A 3 -2.94 16.04 10.15
C SER A 3 -4.18 15.28 9.69
N THR A 4 -4.01 14.21 8.93
CA THR A 4 -5.12 13.30 8.58
C THR A 4 -4.65 11.85 8.45
N SER A 5 -3.72 11.44 9.31
CA SER A 5 -3.30 10.05 9.46
C SER A 5 -4.36 9.28 10.25
N GLU A 6 -5.10 8.40 9.58
CA GLU A 6 -5.92 7.39 10.23
C GLU A 6 -4.97 6.29 10.74
N ALA A 7 -5.16 5.82 11.98
CA ALA A 7 -4.29 4.81 12.55
C ALA A 7 -4.28 3.55 11.66
N LEU A 8 -3.09 3.00 11.40
CA LEU A 8 -2.86 1.80 10.59
C LEU A 8 -3.16 1.93 9.08
N LYS A 9 -3.38 3.13 8.54
CA LYS A 9 -3.52 3.35 7.09
C LYS A 9 -2.37 4.16 6.52
N ILE A 10 -1.88 3.74 5.34
CA ILE A 10 -0.81 4.43 4.63
C ILE A 10 -1.44 5.38 3.61
N GLN A 11 -1.24 6.68 3.79
CA GLN A 11 -1.64 7.68 2.81
C GLN A 11 -0.58 7.82 1.72
N VAL A 12 -1.01 7.89 0.47
CA VAL A 12 -0.13 8.14 -0.67
C VAL A 12 -0.65 9.30 -1.53
N SER A 13 0.28 10.00 -2.16
CA SER A 13 -0.03 11.07 -3.12
C SER A 13 -0.48 10.49 -4.45
N GLY A 14 -1.22 11.26 -5.27
CA GLY A 14 -1.64 10.82 -6.61
C GLY A 14 -0.52 10.29 -7.51
N ALA A 15 0.68 10.89 -7.45
CA ALA A 15 1.85 10.40 -8.19
C ALA A 15 2.27 8.98 -7.77
N THR A 16 2.33 8.71 -6.46
CA THR A 16 2.63 7.38 -5.91
C THR A 16 1.52 6.38 -6.21
N ALA A 17 0.26 6.80 -6.13
CA ALA A 17 -0.89 5.96 -6.48
C ALA A 17 -0.82 5.47 -7.93
N ASN A 18 -0.46 6.34 -8.89
CA ASN A 18 -0.28 5.95 -10.29
C ASN A 18 0.81 4.89 -10.48
N LEU A 19 1.93 5.00 -9.76
CA LEU A 19 2.99 3.99 -9.82
C LEU A 19 2.51 2.65 -9.27
N LEU A 20 1.86 2.66 -8.10
CA LEU A 20 1.28 1.47 -7.47
C LEU A 20 0.18 0.82 -8.33
N HIS A 21 -0.63 1.61 -9.04
CA HIS A 21 -1.59 1.10 -10.02
C HIS A 21 -0.89 0.42 -11.20
N THR A 22 0.24 0.96 -11.67
CA THR A 22 1.06 0.36 -12.73
C THR A 22 1.63 -0.98 -12.30
N LEU A 23 2.02 -1.11 -11.03
CA LEU A 23 2.48 -2.37 -10.44
C LEU A 23 1.36 -3.42 -10.34
N LYS A 24 0.08 -3.02 -10.41
CA LYS A 24 -1.12 -3.89 -10.33
C LYS A 24 -1.25 -4.76 -9.07
N GLY A 25 -0.28 -4.75 -8.17
CA GLY A 25 -0.27 -5.51 -6.92
C GLY A 25 -0.86 -4.79 -5.70
N TYR A 26 -1.43 -3.61 -5.86
CA TYR A 26 -1.89 -2.78 -4.72
C TYR A 26 -3.33 -2.30 -4.90
N ILE A 27 -4.05 -2.26 -3.78
CA ILE A 27 -5.43 -1.78 -3.68
C ILE A 27 -5.40 -0.40 -3.05
N LEU A 28 -5.83 0.59 -3.84
CA LEU A 28 -5.84 2.00 -3.47
C LEU A 28 -7.28 2.52 -3.49
N THR A 29 -7.66 3.25 -2.45
CA THR A 29 -8.98 3.88 -2.32
C THR A 29 -8.83 5.39 -2.38
N CYS A 30 -9.58 6.05 -3.26
CA CYS A 30 -9.53 7.50 -3.39
C CYS A 30 -10.08 8.14 -2.11
N ARG A 31 -9.25 8.93 -1.42
CA ARG A 31 -9.67 9.68 -0.23
C ARG A 31 -10.42 10.95 -0.61
N GLY A 32 -10.03 11.53 -1.74
CA GLY A 32 -10.54 12.80 -2.23
C GLY A 32 -9.44 13.74 -2.69
N THR A 33 -9.87 14.85 -3.30
CA THR A 33 -9.01 15.88 -3.84
C THR A 33 -9.05 17.10 -2.92
N PHE A 34 -7.88 17.58 -2.50
CA PHE A 34 -7.75 18.78 -1.68
C PHE A 34 -7.11 19.89 -2.49
N ASN A 35 -7.69 21.08 -2.44
CA ASN A 35 -7.08 22.25 -3.06
C ASN A 35 -5.95 22.77 -2.18
N VAL A 36 -4.71 22.63 -2.64
CA VAL A 36 -3.54 23.14 -1.93
C VAL A 36 -3.22 24.51 -2.50
N LYS A 37 -3.38 25.53 -1.65
CA LYS A 37 -3.09 26.93 -2.01
C LYS A 37 -1.64 27.04 -2.52
N GLY A 38 -1.47 27.36 -3.80
CA GLY A 38 -0.17 27.48 -4.47
C GLY A 38 0.32 26.24 -5.22
N LYS A 39 -0.36 25.09 -5.10
CA LYS A 39 0.01 23.84 -5.81
C LYS A 39 -1.11 23.27 -6.69
N GLY A 40 -2.31 23.84 -6.60
CA GLY A 40 -3.50 23.37 -7.30
C GLY A 40 -4.17 22.20 -6.58
N ASP A 41 -5.00 21.48 -7.30
CA ASP A 41 -5.75 20.33 -6.78
C ASP A 41 -4.84 19.11 -6.60
N MET A 42 -4.75 18.61 -5.36
CA MET A 42 -3.95 17.45 -5.00
C MET A 42 -4.86 16.30 -4.56
N THR A 43 -4.88 15.22 -5.35
CA THR A 43 -5.59 14.00 -4.98
C THR A 43 -4.73 13.11 -4.08
N THR A 44 -5.35 12.60 -3.02
CA THR A 44 -4.72 11.68 -2.07
C THR A 44 -5.47 10.34 -2.08
N TRP A 45 -4.73 9.27 -1.84
CA TRP A 45 -5.23 7.90 -1.87
C TRP A 45 -4.82 7.16 -0.59
N TRP A 46 -5.65 6.22 -0.17
CA TRP A 46 -5.35 5.28 0.90
C TRP A 46 -4.88 3.96 0.31
N LEU A 47 -3.74 3.45 0.78
CA LEU A 47 -3.33 2.10 0.51
C LEU A 47 -4.04 1.16 1.48
N GLU A 48 -4.96 0.36 0.97
CA GLU A 48 -5.79 -0.52 1.80
C GLU A 48 -5.24 -1.94 1.88
N ALA A 49 -4.72 -2.46 0.77
CA ALA A 49 -4.14 -3.79 0.75
C ALA A 49 -3.13 -3.96 -0.38
N LYS A 50 -2.31 -5.00 -0.23
CA LYS A 50 -1.50 -5.55 -1.31
C LYS A 50 -2.15 -6.86 -1.74
N ARG A 51 -2.25 -7.07 -3.05
CA ARG A 51 -2.67 -8.34 -3.62
C ARG A 51 -1.59 -9.39 -3.39
N ASP A 52 -2.00 -10.55 -2.90
CA ASP A 52 -1.12 -11.68 -2.60
C ASP A 52 -0.64 -12.38 -3.88
N ASP A 53 -1.41 -12.26 -4.97
CA ASP A 53 -1.07 -12.79 -6.30
C ASP A 53 0.10 -12.07 -6.98
N PHE A 54 0.56 -10.94 -6.44
CA PHE A 54 1.74 -10.24 -6.93
C PHE A 54 2.95 -10.59 -6.07
N THR A 55 3.63 -11.68 -6.43
CA THR A 55 4.95 -12.01 -5.92
C THR A 55 5.91 -10.92 -6.38
N ASP A 56 6.23 -10.00 -5.48
CA ASP A 56 7.18 -8.93 -5.76
C ASP A 56 8.50 -9.58 -6.23
N PRO A 57 9.00 -9.29 -7.44
CA PRO A 57 10.25 -9.90 -7.93
C PRO A 57 11.45 -9.53 -7.05
N LEU A 58 11.32 -8.47 -6.23
CA LEU A 58 12.32 -8.01 -5.27
C LEU A 58 12.08 -8.55 -3.85
N LEU A 59 10.86 -8.99 -3.53
CA LEU A 59 10.56 -9.77 -2.33
C LEU A 59 10.59 -11.26 -2.70
N ASN A 60 11.76 -11.74 -3.13
CA ASN A 60 12.20 -13.08 -2.79
C ASN A 60 12.48 -13.11 -1.27
N THR A 61 11.46 -12.77 -0.46
CA THR A 61 11.49 -13.12 0.94
C THR A 61 11.31 -14.62 0.94
N SER A 62 12.28 -15.28 1.54
CA SER A 62 12.21 -16.66 1.99
C SER A 62 11.00 -16.84 2.91
N ALA A 63 9.79 -16.81 2.36
CA ALA A 63 8.64 -17.50 2.91
C ALA A 63 8.82 -18.97 2.51
N SER A 64 9.92 -19.57 2.98
CA SER A 64 9.99 -21.00 3.19
C SER A 64 8.83 -21.33 4.12
N SER A 65 7.76 -21.82 3.50
CA SER A 65 7.08 -23.06 3.87
C SER A 65 7.12 -23.37 5.36
N GLY A 66 5.94 -23.37 5.98
CA GLY A 66 5.74 -23.72 7.37
C GLY A 66 6.58 -24.92 7.81
N PHE A 67 7.24 -24.75 8.95
CA PHE A 67 7.73 -25.88 9.74
C PHE A 67 6.54 -26.39 10.56
N PRO A 68 6.02 -27.61 10.34
CA PRO A 68 5.23 -28.28 11.36
C PRO A 68 6.21 -28.72 12.45
N VAL A 69 6.36 -27.93 13.51
CA VAL A 69 7.02 -28.43 14.72
C VAL A 69 6.03 -29.32 15.46
N SER A 70 5.91 -30.57 15.01
CA SER A 70 5.47 -31.66 15.89
C SER A 70 6.62 -31.95 16.85
N VAL A 71 6.43 -31.63 18.13
CA VAL A 71 7.08 -32.37 19.19
C VAL A 71 5.99 -33.03 20.04
N SER A 72 5.80 -34.31 19.77
CA SER A 72 5.13 -35.26 20.64
C SER A 72 6.18 -35.88 21.56
N GLY A 73 5.84 -36.09 22.84
CA GLY A 73 6.59 -36.92 23.78
C GLY A 73 7.19 -36.16 24.94
#